data_AF-A0A845ST43-F1
#
_entry.id   AF-A0A845ST43-F1
#
_cell.length_a   1.000
_cell.length_b   1.000
_cell.length_c   1.000
_cell.angle_alpha   90.00
_cell.angle_beta   90.00
_cell.angle_gamma   90.00
#
_symmetry.space_group_name_H-M   'P 1'
#
loop_
_entity.id
_entity.type
_entity.pdbx_description
1 polymer ?
#
loop_
_entity_poly.entity_id
_entity_poly.type
_entity_poly.pdbx_seq_one_letter_code
_entity_poly.pdbx_strand_id
1 'polypeptide(L)'
;MSICYGPTVRESCFNLFKLHGSTNFWPDLMGVEIKGLDGEQPGKAAIVTQGKVVNRIEALRLCQTEDSINPIMSYYAKGKRVDFSPAEVAAQQGGWAQEIKEAQNIFIIGVFINYEVDTHIWENLSLCRGNIHYFGGKDDKTYFDKWKDNIKKENIYFHEGYFDLAVEFITKYR
;
A
#
# COMPACT_ATOMS: atom_id res chain seq x y z
N MET A 1 7.09 -17.17 -11.29
CA MET A 1 6.63 -15.78 -11.53
C MET A 1 7.28 -14.91 -10.46
N SER A 2 8.00 -13.87 -10.84
CA SER A 2 8.68 -12.94 -9.90
C SER A 2 7.77 -11.77 -9.51
N ILE A 3 8.13 -11.02 -8.47
CA ILE A 3 7.43 -9.79 -8.08
C ILE A 3 8.23 -8.60 -8.61
N CYS A 4 7.55 -7.66 -9.26
CA CYS A 4 8.08 -6.35 -9.61
C CYS A 4 7.41 -5.29 -8.74
N TYR A 5 8.19 -4.62 -7.89
CA TYR A 5 7.66 -3.54 -7.08
C TYR A 5 7.61 -2.25 -7.90
N GLY A 6 6.42 -1.67 -8.07
CA GLY A 6 6.22 -0.45 -8.85
C GLY A 6 5.49 -0.64 -10.20
N PRO A 7 5.48 0.40 -11.05
CA PRO A 7 4.64 0.46 -12.26
C PRO A 7 5.19 -0.35 -13.43
N THR A 8 6.47 -0.75 -13.41
CA THR A 8 7.10 -1.41 -14.55
C THR A 8 6.52 -2.80 -14.77
N VAL A 9 5.64 -2.93 -15.76
CA VAL A 9 5.15 -4.22 -16.28
C VAL A 9 6.31 -4.96 -16.93
N ARG A 10 6.57 -6.17 -16.43
CA ARG A 10 7.55 -7.09 -17.02
C ARG A 10 6.88 -8.43 -17.30
N GLU A 11 7.23 -9.04 -18.42
CA GLU A 11 6.79 -10.41 -18.71
C GLU A 11 7.19 -11.34 -17.55
N SER A 12 6.28 -12.26 -17.20
CA SER A 12 6.46 -13.23 -16.10
C SER A 12 6.60 -12.63 -14.69
N CYS A 13 6.17 -11.39 -14.49
CA CYS A 13 6.17 -10.73 -13.19
C CYS A 13 4.76 -10.30 -12.74
N PHE A 14 4.51 -10.36 -11.43
CA PHE A 14 3.40 -9.67 -10.81
C PHE A 14 3.83 -8.28 -10.36
N ASN A 15 3.20 -7.25 -10.91
CA ASN A 15 3.39 -5.88 -10.46
C ASN A 15 2.69 -5.67 -9.12
N LEU A 16 3.41 -5.10 -8.16
CA LEU A 16 2.92 -4.90 -6.80
C LEU A 16 3.35 -3.55 -6.26
N PHE A 17 2.36 -2.74 -5.86
CA PHE A 17 2.61 -1.54 -5.08
C PHE A 17 2.48 -1.80 -3.58
N LYS A 18 3.39 -1.23 -2.79
CA LYS A 18 3.38 -1.29 -1.32
C LYS A 18 3.18 0.13 -0.76
N LEU A 19 1.93 0.60 -0.75
CA LEU A 19 1.57 2.00 -0.48
C LEU A 19 1.92 2.51 0.93
N HIS A 20 2.14 1.58 1.85
CA HIS A 20 2.58 1.85 3.22
C HIS A 20 4.01 1.33 3.49
N GLY A 21 4.76 1.02 2.43
CA GLY A 21 6.01 0.28 2.52
C GLY A 21 5.82 -1.18 2.91
N SER A 22 6.89 -1.85 3.33
CA SER A 22 6.85 -3.27 3.66
C SER A 22 7.98 -3.71 4.56
N THR A 23 7.76 -4.79 5.32
CA THR A 23 8.77 -5.40 6.19
C THR A 23 9.96 -5.98 5.43
N ASN A 24 9.86 -6.11 4.11
CA ASN A 24 10.97 -6.56 3.26
C ASN A 24 11.67 -5.43 2.50
N PHE A 25 11.27 -4.17 2.71
CA PHE A 25 11.99 -3.00 2.22
C PHE A 25 12.86 -2.47 3.35
N TRP A 26 14.17 -2.44 3.16
CA TRP A 26 15.11 -2.01 4.18
C TRP A 26 16.02 -0.91 3.67
N PRO A 27 16.47 0.02 4.51
CA PRO A 27 17.53 0.96 4.16
C PRO A 27 18.79 0.20 3.70
N ASP A 28 19.35 0.58 2.56
CA ASP A 28 20.70 0.14 2.19
C ASP A 28 21.73 1.09 2.77
N LEU A 29 22.40 0.67 3.84
CA LEU A 29 23.42 1.48 4.50
C LEU A 29 24.80 1.36 3.84
N MET A 30 24.94 0.64 2.71
CA MET A 30 26.21 0.50 1.98
C MET A 30 27.40 0.07 2.86
N GLY A 31 27.14 -0.80 3.85
CA GLY A 31 28.15 -1.29 4.79
C GLY A 31 28.38 -0.42 6.04
N VAL A 32 27.64 0.68 6.20
CA VAL A 32 27.64 1.48 7.44
C VAL A 32 26.76 0.79 8.49
N GLU A 33 27.28 0.62 9.69
CA GLU A 33 26.53 0.17 10.86
C GLU A 33 26.15 1.37 11.72
N ILE A 34 24.87 1.49 12.07
CA ILE A 34 24.35 2.53 12.96
C ILE A 34 23.80 1.81 14.18
N LYS A 35 24.25 2.22 15.38
CA LYS A 35 23.80 1.66 16.66
C LYS A 35 23.32 2.75 17.61
N GLY A 36 22.30 2.43 18.42
CA GLY A 36 21.81 3.32 19.47
C GLY A 36 21.15 4.59 18.96
N LEU A 37 20.53 4.54 17.77
CA LEU A 37 19.79 5.68 17.24
C LEU A 37 18.49 5.85 18.04
N ASP A 38 18.43 6.88 18.88
CA ASP A 38 17.21 7.36 19.51
C ASP A 38 16.87 8.73 18.93
N GLY A 39 15.66 8.88 18.37
CA GLY A 39 15.31 10.02 17.55
C GLY A 39 13.83 10.36 17.65
N GLU A 40 13.53 11.41 18.41
CA GLU A 40 12.15 11.88 18.63
C GLU A 40 11.72 13.02 17.70
N GLN A 41 12.52 13.42 16.70
CA GLN A 41 12.15 14.59 15.89
C GLN A 41 10.93 14.33 15.00
N PRO A 42 9.79 15.00 15.24
CA PRO A 42 8.61 14.84 14.40
C PRO A 42 8.84 15.54 13.05
N GLY A 43 8.45 14.89 11.95
CA GLY A 43 8.28 15.54 10.65
C GLY A 43 9.49 15.56 9.71
N LYS A 44 10.59 14.87 10.04
CA LYS A 44 11.71 14.64 9.11
C LYS A 44 12.10 13.16 9.10
N ALA A 45 12.60 12.69 7.96
CA ALA A 45 13.20 11.37 7.87
C ALA A 45 14.42 11.31 8.81
N ALA A 46 14.52 10.25 9.60
CA ALA A 46 15.68 9.97 10.43
C ALA A 46 16.89 9.61 9.56
N ILE A 47 16.64 8.82 8.49
CA ILE A 47 17.67 8.42 7.52
C ILE A 47 17.07 8.44 6.10
N VAL A 48 17.85 8.92 5.14
CA VAL A 48 17.53 8.86 3.71
C VAL A 48 18.63 8.08 3.00
N THR A 49 18.27 6.92 2.47
CA THR A 49 19.13 6.09 1.63
C THR A 49 18.30 5.33 0.59
N GLN A 50 18.96 4.70 -0.39
CA GLN A 50 18.28 3.78 -1.30
C GLN A 50 17.68 2.60 -0.53
N GLY A 51 16.49 2.18 -0.92
CA GLY A 51 15.90 0.96 -0.40
C GLY A 51 16.51 -0.29 -1.04
N LYS A 52 16.68 -1.35 -0.25
CA LYS A 52 16.92 -2.70 -0.74
C LYS A 52 15.74 -3.61 -0.41
N VAL A 53 15.46 -4.52 -1.33
CA VAL A 53 14.47 -5.58 -1.13
C VAL A 53 15.20 -6.81 -0.60
N VAL A 54 14.75 -7.32 0.55
CA VAL A 54 15.26 -8.56 1.12
C VAL A 54 14.22 -9.68 1.01
N ASN A 55 14.66 -10.93 1.09
CA ASN A 55 13.75 -12.08 1.10
C ASN A 55 13.10 -12.25 2.49
N ARG A 56 12.14 -13.18 2.61
CA ARG A 56 11.41 -13.43 3.87
C ARG A 56 12.32 -13.82 5.04
N ILE A 57 13.33 -14.68 4.80
CA ILE A 57 14.22 -15.16 5.86
C ILE A 57 15.05 -14.00 6.41
N GLU A 58 15.60 -13.18 5.51
CA GLU A 58 16.39 -12.03 5.90
C GLU A 58 15.55 -10.92 6.55
N ALA A 59 14.33 -10.68 6.05
CA ALA A 59 13.40 -9.74 6.69
C ALA A 59 13.09 -10.14 8.14
N LEU A 60 12.83 -11.42 8.39
CA LEU A 60 12.58 -11.93 9.74
C LEU A 60 13.80 -11.77 10.64
N ARG A 61 14.99 -12.09 10.13
CA ARG A 61 16.24 -11.93 10.87
C ARG A 61 16.47 -10.47 11.25
N LEU A 62 16.40 -9.54 10.29
CA LEU A 62 16.58 -8.11 10.52
C LEU A 62 15.56 -7.56 11.52
N CYS A 63 14.27 -7.93 11.40
CA CYS A 63 13.25 -7.52 12.37
C CYS A 63 13.51 -8.01 13.81
N GLN A 64 14.35 -9.04 14.01
CA GLN A 64 14.68 -9.58 15.32
C GLN A 64 16.00 -9.04 15.87
N THR A 65 16.95 -8.72 14.99
CA THR A 65 18.32 -8.36 15.39
C THR A 65 18.61 -6.87 15.32
N GLU A 66 17.90 -6.14 14.46
CA GLU A 66 18.20 -4.73 14.19
C GLU A 66 17.45 -3.82 15.16
N ASP A 67 18.20 -2.98 15.88
CA ASP A 67 17.69 -2.15 16.97
C ASP A 67 17.69 -0.64 16.65
N SER A 68 18.32 -0.25 15.53
CA SER A 68 18.63 1.14 15.22
C SER A 68 18.03 1.63 13.90
N ILE A 69 17.61 0.71 13.04
CA ILE A 69 16.90 1.00 11.81
C ILE A 69 15.66 0.12 11.68
N ASN A 70 14.61 0.67 11.10
CA ASN A 70 13.37 -0.05 10.83
C ASN A 70 13.21 -0.28 9.33
N PRO A 71 12.34 -1.22 8.92
CA PRO A 71 11.93 -1.33 7.53
C PRO A 71 11.39 0.01 7.01
N ILE A 72 11.53 0.24 5.71
CA ILE A 72 10.94 1.36 4.99
C ILE A 72 9.44 1.11 4.91
N MET A 73 8.73 1.53 5.95
CA MET A 73 7.28 1.40 6.08
C MET A 73 6.69 2.47 7.00
N SER A 74 5.39 2.73 6.82
CA SER A 74 4.67 3.68 7.66
C SER A 74 4.32 3.08 9.02
N TYR A 75 4.40 3.89 10.07
CA TYR A 75 3.87 3.53 11.38
C TYR A 75 2.35 3.38 11.35
N TYR A 76 1.85 2.44 12.16
CA TYR A 76 0.43 2.33 12.46
C TYR A 76 0.01 3.42 13.46
N ALA A 77 0.03 4.67 13.01
CA ALA A 77 -0.31 5.85 13.80
C ALA A 77 -0.97 6.91 12.91
N LYS A 78 -1.68 7.86 13.54
CA LYS A 78 -2.25 9.01 12.83
C LYS A 78 -1.12 9.76 12.10
N GLY A 79 -1.32 10.00 10.79
CA GLY A 79 -0.33 10.64 9.93
C GLY A 79 0.62 9.67 9.20
N LYS A 80 0.58 8.37 9.50
CA LYS A 80 1.31 7.31 8.77
C LYS A 80 2.77 7.67 8.42
N ARG A 81 3.47 8.23 9.41
CA ARG A 81 4.86 8.69 9.27
C ARG A 81 5.76 7.56 8.77
N VAL A 82 6.74 7.88 7.95
CA VAL A 82 7.80 6.96 7.49
C VAL A 82 9.14 7.59 7.87
N ASP A 83 9.88 6.96 8.77
CA ASP A 83 11.12 7.55 9.32
C ASP A 83 12.34 7.26 8.46
N PHE A 84 12.32 6.16 7.71
CA PHE A 84 13.43 5.72 6.89
C PHE A 84 13.03 5.76 5.42
N SER A 85 13.77 6.56 4.63
CA SER A 85 13.60 6.70 3.18
C SER A 85 12.14 6.91 2.72
N PRO A 86 11.42 7.93 3.24
CA PRO A 86 10.00 8.16 2.91
C PRO A 86 9.74 8.35 1.40
N ALA A 87 10.74 8.79 0.64
CA ALA A 87 10.67 8.93 -0.81
C ALA A 87 10.34 7.61 -1.53
N GLU A 88 10.76 6.47 -1.00
CA GLU A 88 10.45 5.15 -1.55
C GLU A 88 8.94 4.83 -1.43
N VAL A 89 8.35 5.12 -0.28
CA VAL A 89 6.89 4.98 -0.07
C VAL A 89 6.13 5.97 -0.95
N ALA A 90 6.61 7.22 -1.05
CA ALA A 90 6.02 8.22 -1.93
C ALA A 90 6.08 7.81 -3.42
N ALA A 91 7.17 7.17 -3.86
CA ALA A 91 7.28 6.64 -5.21
C ALA A 91 6.27 5.51 -5.47
N GLN A 92 6.05 4.61 -4.50
CA GLN A 92 5.02 3.58 -4.58
C GLN A 92 3.61 4.18 -4.69
N GLN A 93 3.30 5.18 -3.85
CA GLN A 93 2.02 5.90 -3.88
C GLN A 93 1.82 6.64 -5.20
N GLY A 94 2.85 7.31 -5.71
CA GLY A 94 2.81 8.05 -6.97
C GLY A 94 2.58 7.13 -8.17
N GLY A 95 3.30 6.00 -8.27
CA GLY A 95 3.10 5.03 -9.34
C GLY A 95 1.72 4.39 -9.28
N TRP A 96 1.24 4.03 -8.09
CA TRP A 96 -0.10 3.48 -7.92
C TRP A 96 -1.19 4.50 -8.33
N ALA A 97 -1.03 5.78 -7.97
CA ALA A 97 -1.95 6.84 -8.35
C ALA A 97 -2.01 7.06 -9.88
N GLN A 98 -0.93 6.76 -10.61
CA GLN A 98 -0.92 6.77 -12.07
C GLN A 98 -1.71 5.57 -12.63
N GLU A 99 -1.43 4.36 -12.17
CA GLU A 99 -2.10 3.14 -12.66
C GLU A 99 -3.61 3.14 -12.40
N ILE A 100 -4.05 3.64 -11.24
CA ILE A 100 -5.47 3.70 -10.89
C ILE A 100 -6.28 4.60 -11.83
N LYS A 101 -5.67 5.66 -12.38
CA LYS A 101 -6.36 6.56 -13.32
C LYS A 101 -6.72 5.86 -14.63
N GLU A 102 -5.86 4.95 -15.07
CA GLU A 102 -6.00 4.20 -16.32
C GLU A 102 -6.77 2.88 -16.14
N ALA A 103 -6.96 2.42 -14.90
CA ALA A 103 -7.64 1.17 -14.61
C ALA A 103 -9.13 1.21 -15.03
N GLN A 104 -9.55 0.20 -15.79
CA GLN A 104 -10.95 0.04 -16.22
C GLN A 104 -11.82 -0.65 -15.16
N ASN A 105 -11.25 -1.62 -14.44
CA ASN A 105 -11.90 -2.34 -13.36
C ASN A 105 -10.95 -2.41 -12.17
N ILE A 106 -11.45 -2.03 -11.00
CA ILE A 106 -10.70 -2.01 -9.74
C ILE A 106 -11.45 -2.89 -8.74
N PHE A 107 -10.74 -3.83 -8.14
CA PHE A 107 -11.30 -4.76 -7.15
C PHE A 107 -10.64 -4.48 -5.80
N ILE A 108 -11.45 -4.12 -4.80
CA ILE A 108 -11.01 -3.82 -3.43
C ILE A 108 -11.47 -4.98 -2.55
N ILE A 109 -10.52 -5.71 -1.96
CA ILE A 109 -10.79 -6.96 -1.25
C ILE A 109 -10.13 -6.90 0.13
N GLY A 110 -10.93 -7.00 1.20
CA GLY A 110 -10.40 -7.11 2.57
C GLY A 110 -9.71 -5.85 3.08
N VAL A 111 -10.13 -4.66 2.61
CA VAL A 111 -9.59 -3.37 3.04
C VAL A 111 -10.71 -2.53 3.64
N PHE A 112 -10.59 -2.18 4.92
CA PHE A 112 -11.54 -1.30 5.59
C PHE A 112 -11.49 0.13 5.05
N ILE A 113 -12.65 0.77 4.91
CA ILE A 113 -12.78 2.12 4.36
C ILE A 113 -12.42 3.17 5.42
N ASN A 114 -11.22 3.73 5.29
CA ASN A 114 -10.71 4.81 6.14
C ASN A 114 -10.37 6.06 5.31
N TYR A 115 -11.36 6.61 4.61
CA TYR A 115 -11.15 7.65 3.59
C TYR A 115 -10.63 8.99 4.14
N GLU A 116 -10.77 9.26 5.44
CA GLU A 116 -10.28 10.49 6.07
C GLU A 116 -8.78 10.45 6.37
N VAL A 117 -8.22 9.25 6.56
CA VAL A 117 -6.80 9.06 6.91
C VAL A 117 -6.00 8.55 5.72
N ASP A 118 -6.59 7.64 4.93
CA ASP A 118 -5.91 6.94 3.85
C ASP A 118 -6.20 7.60 2.50
N THR A 119 -6.08 8.93 2.46
CA THR A 119 -6.40 9.75 1.28
C THR A 119 -5.60 9.31 0.06
N HIS A 120 -4.33 8.96 0.24
CA HIS A 120 -3.48 8.42 -0.82
C HIS A 120 -4.08 7.16 -1.48
N ILE A 121 -5.01 6.43 -0.85
CA ILE A 121 -5.82 5.36 -1.47
C ILE A 121 -7.18 5.92 -1.91
N TRP A 122 -7.99 6.40 -0.97
CA TRP A 122 -9.41 6.64 -1.22
C TRP A 122 -9.71 7.86 -2.09
N GLU A 123 -8.85 8.87 -2.09
CA GLU A 123 -8.97 10.04 -2.97
C GLU A 123 -8.64 9.67 -4.42
N ASN A 124 -7.58 8.90 -4.65
CA ASN A 124 -7.24 8.45 -6.00
C ASN A 124 -8.31 7.51 -6.57
N LEU A 125 -8.94 6.69 -5.74
CA LEU A 125 -10.10 5.88 -6.14
C LEU A 125 -11.32 6.74 -6.48
N SER A 126 -11.54 7.87 -5.79
CA SER A 126 -12.65 8.76 -6.13
C SER A 126 -12.47 9.45 -7.48
N LEU A 127 -11.21 9.66 -7.89
CA LEU A 127 -10.83 10.29 -9.15
C LEU A 127 -10.75 9.33 -10.34
N CYS A 128 -10.80 8.00 -10.11
CA CYS A 128 -10.68 7.03 -11.18
C CYS A 128 -11.95 7.00 -12.06
N ARG A 129 -11.78 6.69 -13.35
CA ARG A 129 -12.93 6.57 -14.28
C ARG A 129 -13.49 5.15 -14.32
N GLY A 130 -12.65 4.14 -14.07
CA GLY A 130 -13.05 2.74 -14.06
C GLY A 130 -14.11 2.37 -13.03
N ASN A 131 -14.64 1.17 -13.21
CA ASN A 131 -15.59 0.53 -12.29
C ASN A 131 -14.88 0.10 -11.02
N ILE A 132 -15.48 0.38 -9.87
CA ILE A 132 -14.94 -0.03 -8.57
C ILE A 132 -15.84 -1.11 -7.98
N HIS A 133 -15.26 -2.24 -7.63
CA HIS A 133 -15.93 -3.39 -7.01
C HIS A 133 -15.34 -3.57 -5.61
N TYR A 134 -16.10 -3.25 -4.57
CA TYR A 134 -15.71 -3.43 -3.18
C TYR A 134 -16.28 -4.74 -2.63
N PHE A 135 -15.42 -5.56 -2.04
CA PHE A 135 -15.76 -6.84 -1.41
C PHE A 135 -15.55 -6.71 0.11
N GLY A 136 -16.64 -6.77 0.86
CA GLY A 136 -16.62 -6.72 2.32
C GLY A 136 -17.82 -7.41 2.96
N GLY A 137 -17.81 -7.47 4.28
CA GLY A 137 -18.90 -8.03 5.07
C GLY A 137 -20.04 -7.04 5.24
N LYS A 138 -21.18 -7.52 5.75
CA LYS A 138 -22.37 -6.69 6.00
C LYS A 138 -22.06 -5.42 6.80
N ASP A 139 -21.17 -5.50 7.78
CA ASP A 139 -20.79 -4.36 8.64
C ASP A 139 -19.98 -3.29 7.88
N ASP A 140 -19.33 -3.65 6.78
CA ASP A 140 -18.61 -2.70 5.91
C ASP A 140 -19.56 -1.84 5.08
N LYS A 141 -20.81 -2.28 4.88
CA LYS A 141 -21.77 -1.63 3.98
C LYS A 141 -22.06 -0.18 4.40
N THR A 142 -22.19 0.08 5.69
CA THR A 142 -22.43 1.44 6.19
C THR A 142 -21.27 2.39 5.87
N TYR A 143 -20.03 1.93 6.00
CA TYR A 143 -18.85 2.74 5.65
C TYR A 143 -18.73 2.94 4.13
N PHE A 144 -19.08 1.90 3.37
CA PHE A 144 -19.12 1.97 1.91
C PHE A 144 -20.15 2.99 1.42
N ASP A 145 -21.39 2.93 1.92
CA ASP A 145 -22.45 3.85 1.52
C ASP A 145 -22.07 5.30 1.86
N LYS A 146 -21.54 5.54 3.07
CA LYS A 146 -21.04 6.87 3.47
C LYS A 146 -19.94 7.37 2.53
N TRP A 147 -18.97 6.53 2.19
CA TRP A 147 -17.90 6.90 1.27
C TRP A 147 -18.43 7.16 -0.15
N LYS A 148 -19.32 6.31 -0.65
CA LYS A 148 -19.97 6.46 -1.97
C LYS A 148 -20.76 7.76 -2.08
N ASP A 149 -21.54 8.08 -1.06
CA ASP A 149 -22.33 9.32 -1.00
C ASP A 149 -21.44 10.56 -1.01
N ASN A 150 -20.28 10.51 -0.36
CA ASN A 150 -19.31 11.60 -0.35
C ASN A 150 -18.69 11.85 -1.73
N ILE A 151 -18.36 10.79 -2.47
CA ILE A 151 -17.66 10.91 -3.76
C ILE A 151 -18.59 10.98 -4.96
N LYS A 152 -19.89 10.72 -4.76
CA LYS A 152 -20.98 10.87 -5.75
C LYS A 152 -20.73 10.13 -7.08
N LYS A 153 -20.09 8.97 -7.00
CA LYS A 153 -19.71 8.16 -8.16
C LYS A 153 -20.69 7.00 -8.32
N GLU A 154 -21.25 6.85 -9.52
CA GLU A 154 -22.30 5.87 -9.80
C GLU A 154 -21.74 4.47 -10.07
N ASN A 155 -20.56 4.37 -10.69
CA ASN A 155 -19.92 3.11 -11.05
C ASN A 155 -19.06 2.52 -9.91
N ILE A 156 -19.68 2.42 -8.73
CA ILE A 156 -19.12 1.76 -7.54
C ILE A 156 -20.14 0.76 -7.00
N TYR A 157 -19.69 -0.48 -6.86
CA TYR A 157 -20.49 -1.65 -6.53
C TYR A 157 -19.99 -2.29 -5.24
N PHE A 158 -20.93 -2.62 -4.35
CA PHE A 158 -20.65 -3.40 -3.14
C PHE A 158 -21.05 -4.85 -3.36
N HIS A 159 -20.14 -5.77 -3.05
CA HIS A 159 -20.34 -7.21 -3.09
C HIS A 159 -20.18 -7.73 -1.66
N GLU A 160 -21.20 -8.38 -1.13
CA GLU A 160 -21.13 -8.99 0.19
C GLU A 160 -20.34 -10.30 0.10
N GLY A 161 -19.13 -10.29 0.65
CA GLY A 161 -18.18 -11.39 0.60
C GLY A 161 -16.74 -10.89 0.55
N TYR A 162 -15.77 -11.80 0.74
CA TYR A 162 -14.35 -11.47 0.80
C TYR A 162 -13.58 -12.11 -0.35
N PHE A 163 -12.49 -12.81 -0.06
CA PHE A 163 -11.51 -13.25 -1.04
C PHE A 163 -12.06 -14.27 -2.02
N ASP A 164 -12.72 -15.34 -1.54
CA ASP A 164 -13.20 -16.42 -2.41
C ASP A 164 -14.21 -15.90 -3.45
N LEU A 165 -15.20 -15.12 -2.99
CA LEU A 165 -16.18 -14.48 -3.88
C LEU A 165 -15.52 -13.52 -4.87
N ALA A 166 -14.53 -12.73 -4.42
CA ALA A 166 -13.82 -11.81 -5.30
C ALA A 166 -13.07 -12.55 -6.41
N VAL A 167 -12.40 -13.66 -6.09
CA VAL A 167 -11.71 -14.49 -7.09
C VAL A 167 -12.71 -15.05 -8.10
N GLU A 168 -13.83 -15.62 -7.65
CA GLU A 168 -14.89 -16.11 -8.53
C GLU A 168 -15.45 -15.00 -9.43
N PHE A 169 -15.61 -13.80 -8.90
CA PHE A 169 -16.10 -12.65 -9.66
C PHE A 169 -15.08 -12.19 -10.71
N ILE A 170 -13.82 -12.01 -10.33
CA ILE A 170 -12.73 -11.52 -11.21
C ILE A 170 -12.47 -12.47 -12.37
N THR A 171 -12.58 -13.78 -12.16
CA THR A 171 -12.36 -14.77 -13.25
C THR A 171 -13.35 -14.63 -14.41
N LYS A 172 -14.51 -13.99 -14.20
CA LYS A 172 -15.50 -13.70 -15.24
C LYS A 172 -15.15 -12.48 -16.12
N TYR A 173 -14.14 -11.70 -15.72
CA TYR A 173 -13.65 -10.52 -16.45
C TYR A 173 -12.41 -10.83 -17.32
N ARG A 174 -12.02 -12.09 -17.40
CA ARG A 174 -10.90 -12.56 -18.24
C ARG A 174 -11.38 -12.97 -19.62
#